data_AF-A0A948V7E3-F1
#
_entry.id   AF-A0A948V7E3-F1
#
_cell.length_a   1.000
_cell.length_b   1.000
_cell.length_c   1.000
_cell.angle_alpha   90.00
_cell.angle_beta   90.00
_cell.angle_gamma   90.00
#
_symmetry.space_group_name_H-M   'P 1'
#
loop_
_entity.id
_entity.type
_entity.pdbx_description
1 polymer ?
#
loop_
_entity_poly.entity_id
_entity_poly.type
_entity_poly.pdbx_seq_one_letter_code
_entity_poly.pdbx_strand_id
1 'polypeptide(L)'
;MNREAGIGIVEIIGMENFEWLSKGFTPETRLRDIPDEILNRLSLVDIAVRDYSADRNAITAIALITFAYRMGGKTQSPQYGTNDILLLKVLAKNEILRREGNQVAQELWELPLFELITGEVGEKIRATKVITNPI
;
A
#
# COMPACT_ATOMS: atom_id res chain seq x y z
N MET A 1 -14.77 34.67 -3.06
CA MET A 1 -14.78 33.68 -1.96
C MET A 1 -14.12 32.42 -2.49
N ASN A 2 -12.89 32.17 -2.07
CA ASN A 2 -11.99 31.14 -2.60
C ASN A 2 -12.58 29.73 -2.38
N ARG A 3 -12.87 29.02 -3.46
CA ARG A 3 -12.80 27.55 -3.42
C ARG A 3 -11.32 27.23 -3.46
N GLU A 4 -10.74 26.82 -2.35
CA GLU A 4 -9.54 25.99 -2.42
C GLU A 4 -9.94 24.80 -3.31
N ALA A 5 -9.44 24.81 -4.55
CA ALA A 5 -9.55 23.66 -5.42
C ALA A 5 -8.67 22.60 -4.77
N GLY A 6 -9.29 21.78 -3.91
CA GLY A 6 -8.63 20.61 -3.37
C GLY A 6 -8.11 19.81 -4.55
N ILE A 7 -6.79 19.72 -4.66
CA ILE A 7 -6.10 18.93 -5.67
C ILE A 7 -6.75 17.54 -5.63
N GLY A 8 -7.32 17.12 -6.76
CA GLY A 8 -8.14 15.91 -6.79
C GLY A 8 -7.30 14.70 -6.39
N ILE A 9 -7.89 13.70 -5.71
CA ILE A 9 -7.17 12.49 -5.30
C ILE A 9 -6.44 11.81 -6.48
N VAL A 10 -7.02 11.87 -7.68
CA VAL A 10 -6.43 11.38 -8.94
C VAL A 10 -5.20 12.18 -9.35
N GLU A 11 -5.20 13.50 -9.12
CA GLU A 11 -4.05 14.36 -9.41
C GLU A 11 -2.89 14.09 -8.45
N ILE A 12 -3.21 13.84 -7.18
CA ILE A 12 -2.22 13.43 -6.18
C ILE A 12 -1.64 12.03 -6.51
N ILE A 13 -2.49 11.03 -6.75
CA ILE A 13 -2.03 9.68 -7.13
C ILE A 13 -1.31 9.70 -8.48
N GLY A 14 -1.72 10.58 -9.39
CA GLY A 14 -1.31 10.58 -10.80
C GLY A 14 -2.25 9.70 -11.63
N MET A 15 -2.60 10.18 -12.82
CA MET A 15 -3.60 9.53 -13.68
C MET A 15 -3.21 8.09 -14.04
N GLU A 16 -1.96 7.85 -14.44
CA GLU A 16 -1.49 6.52 -14.85
C GLU A 16 -1.55 5.50 -13.72
N ASN A 17 -1.11 5.89 -12.52
CA ASN A 17 -1.18 5.04 -11.33
C ASN A 17 -2.62 4.76 -10.91
N PHE A 18 -3.49 5.77 -11.00
CA PHE A 18 -4.91 5.61 -10.70
C PHE A 18 -5.59 4.68 -11.73
N GLU A 19 -5.27 4.83 -13.01
CA GLU A 19 -5.78 3.95 -14.06
C GLU A 19 -5.34 2.50 -13.82
N TRP A 20 -4.06 2.28 -13.51
CA TRP A 20 -3.55 0.96 -13.16
C TRP A 20 -4.26 0.38 -11.92
N LEU A 21 -4.43 1.15 -10.84
CA LEU A 21 -5.20 0.70 -9.67
C LEU A 21 -6.64 0.32 -10.02
N SER A 22 -7.28 1.07 -10.92
CA SER A 22 -8.68 0.86 -11.28
C SER A 22 -8.93 -0.30 -12.26
N LYS A 23 -7.99 -0.56 -13.18
CA LYS A 23 -8.16 -1.52 -14.28
C LYS A 23 -7.17 -2.68 -14.25
N GLY A 24 -5.96 -2.44 -13.75
CA GLY A 24 -4.87 -3.41 -13.71
C GLY A 24 -4.78 -4.20 -12.40
N PHE A 25 -5.33 -3.67 -11.31
CA PHE A 25 -5.36 -4.38 -10.02
C PHE A 25 -6.50 -5.41 -9.97
N THR A 26 -6.15 -6.69 -9.98
CA THR A 26 -7.06 -7.85 -10.01
C THR A 26 -6.74 -8.84 -8.87
N PRO A 27 -7.59 -9.86 -8.63
CA PRO A 27 -7.30 -10.92 -7.65
C PRO A 27 -5.99 -11.67 -7.92
N GLU A 28 -5.47 -11.67 -9.15
CA GLU A 28 -4.24 -12.37 -9.51
C GLU A 28 -3.00 -11.47 -9.37
N THR A 29 -3.18 -10.17 -9.13
CA THR A 29 -2.08 -9.20 -9.01
C THR A 29 -1.15 -9.56 -7.86
N ARG A 30 0.13 -9.78 -8.17
CA ARG A 30 1.22 -10.04 -7.22
C ARG A 30 2.08 -8.79 -7.05
N LEU A 31 3.00 -8.83 -6.09
CA LEU A 31 3.96 -7.73 -5.86
C LEU A 31 4.78 -7.38 -7.11
N ARG A 32 5.16 -8.39 -7.91
CA ARG A 32 5.92 -8.22 -9.14
C ARG A 32 5.16 -7.49 -10.25
N ASP A 33 3.84 -7.45 -10.19
CA ASP A 33 3.00 -6.83 -11.22
C ASP A 33 2.77 -5.34 -10.94
N ILE A 34 3.17 -4.86 -9.76
CA ILE A 34 3.05 -3.46 -9.37
C ILE A 34 4.06 -2.60 -10.18
N PRO A 35 3.62 -1.48 -10.77
CA PRO A 35 4.49 -0.54 -11.47
C PRO A 35 5.60 0.03 -10.57
N ASP A 36 6.78 0.27 -11.15
CA ASP A 36 7.93 0.82 -10.43
C ASP A 36 7.62 2.15 -9.73
N GLU A 37 6.85 3.02 -10.38
CA GLU A 37 6.48 4.31 -9.79
C GLU A 37 5.67 4.13 -8.49
N ILE A 38 4.70 3.21 -8.49
CA ILE A 38 3.91 2.91 -7.28
C ILE A 38 4.83 2.31 -6.21
N LEU A 39 5.66 1.32 -6.56
CA LEU A 39 6.61 0.72 -5.62
C LEU A 39 7.54 1.75 -4.97
N ASN A 40 8.11 2.66 -5.78
CA ASN A 40 8.98 3.72 -5.30
C ASN A 40 8.27 4.62 -4.28
N ARG A 41 7.04 5.04 -4.58
CA ARG A 41 6.23 5.85 -3.64
C ARG A 41 5.95 5.11 -2.35
N LEU A 42 5.50 3.86 -2.42
CA LEU A 42 5.25 3.02 -1.25
C LEU A 42 6.50 2.86 -0.38
N SER A 43 7.67 2.70 -1.00
CA SER A 43 8.95 2.55 -0.30
C SER A 43 9.38 3.80 0.50
N LEU A 44 8.88 4.97 0.08
CA LEU A 44 9.22 6.29 0.60
C LEU A 44 8.18 6.88 1.55
N VAL A 45 7.04 6.20 1.79
CA VAL A 45 6.01 6.67 2.73
C VAL A 45 6.63 6.91 4.10
N ASP A 46 6.39 8.07 4.69
CA ASP A 46 6.75 8.30 6.08
C ASP A 46 5.60 7.81 6.99
N ILE A 47 5.89 6.81 7.83
CA ILE A 47 4.92 6.20 8.75
C ILE A 47 4.80 6.98 10.08
N ALA A 48 5.66 7.97 10.30
CA ALA A 48 5.69 8.78 11.52
C ALA A 48 4.88 10.08 11.40
N VAL A 49 4.36 10.39 10.20
CA VAL A 49 3.55 11.59 9.98
C VAL A 49 2.21 11.46 10.71
N ARG A 50 1.76 12.59 11.26
CA ARG A 50 0.46 12.68 11.95
C ARG A 50 -0.71 12.86 10.99
N ASP A 51 -0.44 13.36 9.80
CA ASP A 51 -1.44 13.62 8.76
C ASP A 51 -1.01 13.00 7.43
N TYR A 52 -1.57 11.84 7.12
CA TYR A 52 -1.33 11.14 5.87
C TYR A 52 -1.99 11.82 4.66
N SER A 53 -2.95 12.73 4.86
CA SER A 53 -3.62 13.43 3.74
C SER A 53 -2.74 14.50 3.09
N ALA A 54 -1.67 14.91 3.77
CA ALA A 54 -0.69 15.85 3.23
C ALA A 54 0.47 15.16 2.49
N ASP A 55 0.60 13.83 2.58
CA ASP A 55 1.68 13.06 1.94
C ASP A 55 1.16 12.28 0.72
N ARG A 56 1.70 12.63 -0.46
CA ARG A 56 1.41 11.97 -1.73
C ARG A 56 1.72 10.46 -1.69
N ASN A 57 2.80 10.07 -1.01
CA ASN A 57 3.20 8.68 -0.90
C ASN A 57 2.18 7.93 -0.04
N ALA A 58 1.81 8.50 1.11
CA ALA A 58 0.81 7.92 1.99
C ALA A 58 -0.57 7.81 1.31
N ILE A 59 -0.98 8.82 0.55
CA ILE A 59 -2.21 8.77 -0.26
C ILE A 59 -2.17 7.61 -1.27
N THR A 60 -1.03 7.42 -1.95
CA THR A 60 -0.86 6.32 -2.90
C THR A 60 -0.95 4.96 -2.19
N ALA A 61 -0.37 4.85 -0.99
CA ALA A 61 -0.47 3.64 -0.16
C ALA A 61 -1.92 3.37 0.28
N ILE A 62 -2.63 4.38 0.79
CA ILE A 62 -4.03 4.29 1.20
C ILE A 62 -4.91 3.84 0.02
N ALA A 63 -4.68 4.40 -1.18
CA ALA A 63 -5.40 3.98 -2.37
C ALA A 63 -5.20 2.49 -2.65
N LEU A 64 -3.95 2.02 -2.70
CA LEU A 64 -3.67 0.60 -2.94
C LEU A 64 -4.28 -0.32 -1.86
N ILE A 65 -4.17 0.06 -0.58
CA ILE A 65 -4.80 -0.67 0.53
C ILE A 65 -6.32 -0.76 0.31
N THR A 66 -6.95 0.35 -0.07
CA THR A 66 -8.40 0.40 -0.33
C THR A 66 -8.80 -0.59 -1.43
N PHE A 67 -8.04 -0.65 -2.53
CA PHE A 67 -8.28 -1.62 -3.59
C PHE A 67 -8.07 -3.06 -3.11
N ALA A 68 -7.02 -3.33 -2.33
CA ALA A 68 -6.75 -4.65 -1.75
C ALA A 68 -7.89 -5.12 -0.81
N TYR A 69 -8.36 -4.26 0.09
CA TYR A 69 -9.48 -4.55 0.98
C TYR A 69 -10.78 -4.81 0.23
N ARG A 70 -11.07 -3.99 -0.79
CA ARG A 70 -12.22 -4.20 -1.66
C ARG A 70 -12.12 -5.55 -2.39
N MET A 71 -10.94 -5.93 -2.86
CA MET A 71 -10.72 -7.20 -3.55
C MET A 71 -10.88 -8.39 -2.61
N GLY A 72 -10.37 -8.30 -1.38
CA GLY A 72 -10.53 -9.31 -0.34
C GLY A 72 -11.93 -9.37 0.28
N GLY A 73 -12.87 -8.51 -0.14
CA GLY A 73 -14.23 -8.45 0.43
C GLY A 73 -14.27 -8.07 1.91
N LYS A 74 -13.22 -7.40 2.43
CA LYS A 74 -13.10 -6.99 3.84
C LYS A 74 -13.23 -5.47 3.97
N THR A 75 -13.78 -5.03 5.10
CA THR A 75 -13.78 -3.60 5.46
C THR A 75 -12.47 -3.27 6.16
N GLN A 76 -11.82 -2.17 5.74
CA GLN A 76 -10.64 -1.68 6.44
C GLN A 76 -11.04 -1.09 7.80
N SER A 77 -10.38 -1.53 8.88
CA SER A 77 -10.53 -0.90 10.19
C SER A 77 -9.49 0.22 10.34
N PRO A 78 -9.88 1.46 10.69
CA PRO A 78 -8.96 2.60 10.81
C PRO A 78 -7.79 2.34 11.77
N GLN A 79 -8.00 1.53 12.81
CA GLN A 79 -6.98 1.18 13.81
C GLN A 79 -5.77 0.42 13.24
N TYR A 80 -5.91 -0.18 12.05
CA TYR A 80 -4.83 -0.91 11.38
C TYR A 80 -4.15 -0.11 10.28
N GLY A 81 -4.62 1.10 9.96
CA GLY A 81 -4.12 1.88 8.82
C GLY A 81 -2.60 2.06 8.82
N THR A 82 -2.01 2.40 9.95
CA THR A 82 -0.55 2.54 10.07
C THR A 82 0.20 1.22 9.87
N ASN A 83 -0.34 0.09 10.35
CA ASN A 83 0.27 -1.23 10.19
C ASN A 83 0.20 -1.69 8.73
N ASP A 84 -0.92 -1.44 8.06
CA ASP A 84 -1.10 -1.76 6.64
C ASP A 84 -0.15 -0.93 5.75
N ILE A 85 0.00 0.36 6.06
CA ILE A 85 0.96 1.23 5.36
C ILE A 85 2.41 0.76 5.59
N LEU A 86 2.75 0.42 6.83
CA LEU A 86 4.08 -0.13 7.17
C LEU A 86 4.35 -1.43 6.42
N LEU A 87 3.37 -2.34 6.37
CA LEU A 87 3.46 -3.58 5.63
C LEU A 87 3.76 -3.30 4.15
N LEU A 88 2.98 -2.43 3.51
CA LEU A 88 3.22 -2.06 2.12
C LEU A 88 4.60 -1.47 1.88
N LYS A 89 5.08 -0.61 2.79
CA LYS A 89 6.43 -0.04 2.69
C LYS A 89 7.51 -1.12 2.69
N VAL A 90 7.40 -2.11 3.59
CA VAL A 90 8.36 -3.22 3.67
C VAL A 90 8.30 -4.09 2.42
N LEU A 91 7.10 -4.45 1.97
CA LEU A 91 6.93 -5.25 0.75
C LEU A 91 7.48 -4.53 -0.47
N ALA A 92 7.19 -3.23 -0.63
CA ALA A 92 7.69 -2.44 -1.75
C ALA A 92 9.23 -2.34 -1.76
N LYS A 93 9.85 -2.09 -0.60
CA LYS A 93 11.32 -2.05 -0.48
C LYS A 93 11.96 -3.37 -0.88
N ASN A 94 11.40 -4.48 -0.42
CA ASN A 94 11.94 -5.78 -0.76
C ASN A 94 11.76 -6.10 -2.26
N GLU A 95 10.70 -5.60 -2.90
CA GLU A 95 10.44 -5.85 -4.32
C GLU A 95 11.44 -5.09 -5.18
N ILE A 96 11.70 -3.83 -4.81
CA ILE A 96 12.72 -3.00 -5.45
C ILE A 96 14.08 -3.70 -5.35
N LEU A 97 14.48 -4.13 -4.15
CA LEU A 97 15.72 -4.86 -3.94
C LEU A 97 15.78 -6.15 -4.79
N ARG A 98 14.67 -6.89 -4.89
CA ARG A 98 14.57 -8.09 -5.74
C ARG A 98 14.78 -7.78 -7.22
N ARG A 99 14.17 -6.70 -7.73
CA ARG A 99 14.32 -6.24 -9.13
C ARG A 99 15.75 -5.83 -9.45
N GLU A 100 16.46 -5.30 -8.46
CA GLU A 100 17.90 -5.00 -8.53
C GLU A 100 18.80 -6.26 -8.45
N GLY A 101 18.22 -7.45 -8.28
CA GLY A 101 18.95 -8.72 -8.22
C GLY A 101 19.41 -9.13 -6.82
N ASN A 102 18.98 -8.43 -5.77
CA ASN A 102 19.30 -8.80 -4.39
C ASN A 102 18.47 -10.00 -3.92
N GLN A 103 19.06 -10.83 -3.07
CA GLN A 103 18.37 -11.97 -2.48
C GLN A 103 17.43 -11.51 -1.34
N VAL A 104 16.13 -11.66 -1.55
CA VAL A 104 15.08 -11.46 -0.54
C VAL A 104 14.32 -12.77 -0.31
N ALA A 105 13.74 -12.95 0.87
CA ALA A 105 13.01 -14.17 1.24
C ALA A 105 11.83 -14.42 0.29
N GLN A 106 11.83 -15.55 -0.43
CA GLN A 106 11.02 -15.76 -1.65
C GLN A 106 9.58 -16.25 -1.43
N GLU A 107 9.22 -16.81 -0.27
CA GLU A 107 7.99 -17.62 -0.15
C GLU A 107 6.68 -16.83 -0.21
N LEU A 108 6.67 -15.55 0.20
CA LEU A 108 5.44 -14.74 0.26
C LEU A 108 5.11 -14.02 -1.06
N TRP A 109 6.00 -14.08 -2.06
CA TRP A 109 5.96 -13.21 -3.25
C TRP A 109 5.02 -13.68 -4.37
N GLU A 110 4.70 -14.97 -4.36
CA GLU A 110 3.82 -15.57 -5.37
C GLU A 110 2.34 -15.47 -4.98
N LEU A 111 2.05 -15.04 -3.75
CA LEU A 111 0.70 -14.81 -3.28
C LEU A 111 0.12 -13.53 -3.91
N PRO A 112 -1.19 -13.51 -4.21
CA PRO A 112 -1.89 -12.28 -4.52
C PRO A 112 -1.66 -11.21 -3.47
N LEU A 113 -1.45 -9.96 -3.91
CA LEU A 113 -1.15 -8.85 -3.02
C LEU A 113 -2.30 -8.61 -2.02
N PHE A 114 -3.55 -8.78 -2.46
CA PHE A 114 -4.69 -8.62 -1.56
C PHE A 114 -4.68 -9.67 -0.42
N GLU A 115 -4.21 -10.90 -0.66
CA GLU A 115 -4.06 -11.93 0.36
C GLU A 115 -2.95 -11.59 1.35
N LEU A 116 -1.85 -11.00 0.88
CA LEU A 116 -0.76 -10.54 1.76
C LEU A 116 -1.23 -9.45 2.74
N ILE A 117 -2.12 -8.57 2.30
CA ILE A 117 -2.62 -7.44 3.09
C ILE A 117 -3.82 -7.85 3.97
N THR A 118 -4.77 -8.58 3.38
CA THR A 118 -6.08 -8.84 4.00
C THR A 118 -6.20 -10.24 4.57
N GLY A 119 -5.39 -11.20 4.10
CA GLY A 119 -5.37 -12.59 4.54
C GLY A 119 -4.55 -12.81 5.81
N GLU A 120 -4.16 -14.06 6.06
CA GLU A 120 -3.54 -14.51 7.32
C GLU A 120 -2.23 -13.77 7.63
N VAL A 121 -1.41 -13.48 6.60
CA VAL A 121 -0.15 -12.74 6.75
C VAL A 121 -0.41 -11.34 7.28
N GLY A 122 -1.33 -10.62 6.65
CA GLY A 122 -1.73 -9.28 7.09
C GLY A 122 -2.37 -9.29 8.47
N GLU A 123 -3.15 -10.31 8.82
CA GLU A 123 -3.74 -10.47 10.16
C GLU A 123 -2.66 -10.65 11.24
N LYS A 124 -1.64 -11.47 11.00
CA LYS A 124 -0.51 -11.64 11.93
C LYS A 124 0.28 -10.34 12.15
N ILE A 125 0.49 -9.57 11.08
CA ILE A 125 1.19 -8.29 11.16
C ILE A 125 0.33 -7.26 11.91
N ARG A 126 -0.99 -7.22 11.66
CA ARG A 126 -1.93 -6.37 12.40
C ARG A 126 -2.03 -6.73 13.88
N ALA A 127 -1.83 -7.99 14.25
CA ALA A 127 -1.78 -8.45 15.64
C ALA A 127 -0.47 -8.10 16.36
N THR A 128 0.56 -7.63 15.63
CA THR A 128 1.84 -7.26 16.21
C THR A 128 1.78 -5.85 16.80
N LYS A 129 2.21 -5.70 18.07
CA LYS A 129 2.35 -4.37 18.69
C LYS A 129 3.47 -3.59 18.01
N VAL A 130 3.15 -2.45 17.45
CA VAL A 130 4.12 -1.46 16.96
C VAL A 130 3.97 -0.15 17.73
N ILE A 131 5.02 0.67 17.74
CA ILE A 131 5.09 1.94 18.49
C ILE A 131 3.88 2.85 18.23
N THR A 132 3.28 2.76 17.04
CA THR A 132 2.14 3.55 16.58
C THR A 132 0.77 2.94 16.86
N ASN A 133 0.71 1.72 17.43
CA ASN A 133 -0.53 1.04 17.78
C ASN A 133 -0.39 0.29 19.13
N PRO A 134 -0.59 1.00 20.26
CA PRO A 134 -0.64 0.35 21.56
C PRO A 134 -2.04 -0.28 21.71
N ILE A 135 -2.13 -1.59 21.48
CA ILE A 135 -3.28 -2.38 21.96
C ILE A 135 -3.34 -2.27 23.48
#